data_AF-A0A9C7G9E4-F1
#
_entry.id   AF-A0A9C7G9E4-F1
#
_cell.length_a   1.000
_cell.length_b   1.000
_cell.length_c   1.000
_cell.angle_alpha   90.00
_cell.angle_beta   90.00
_cell.angle_gamma   90.00
#
_symmetry.space_group_name_H-M   'P 1'
#
loop_
_entity.id
_entity.type
_entity.pdbx_description
1 polymer ?
#
loop_
_entity_poly.entity_id
_entity_poly.type
_entity_poly.pdbx_seq_one_letter_code
_entity_poly.pdbx_strand_id
1 'polypeptide(L)'
;MEVTVELIDKVVFYKGRVWTIYSTSGDGIFAYQGLKPFSSFNYNEDSRRYSTFRKNIVFIKKDEITILTGDDIQTAVKKENAQLKKELTRKKAIDFYVYLTGHTKAFVSKHIQERHNGFEFSPGVIRYDLWKTSRGERSFLILSHNIEGNSQHAYFDFITFETDDVETDRSWEEVKQEIIDNFKEWNGIQ
;
A
#
# COMPACT_ATOMS: atom_id res chain seq x y z
N MET A 1 -4.79 -22.62 16.16
CA MET A 1 -3.31 -22.57 16.25
C MET A 1 -2.94 -21.78 17.49
N GLU A 2 -1.94 -22.21 18.24
CA GLU A 2 -1.39 -21.41 19.36
C GLU A 2 -0.46 -20.33 18.82
N VAL A 3 -0.56 -19.10 19.33
CA VAL A 3 0.31 -17.99 18.92
C VAL A 3 1.48 -17.93 19.88
N THR A 4 2.64 -18.37 19.41
CA THR A 4 3.88 -18.45 20.21
C THR A 4 5.02 -17.77 19.46
N VAL A 5 6.11 -17.50 20.18
CA VAL A 5 7.34 -16.91 19.61
C VAL A 5 7.96 -17.75 18.47
N GLU A 6 7.61 -19.03 18.36
CA GLU A 6 8.05 -19.91 17.27
C GLU A 6 7.47 -19.52 15.90
N LEU A 7 6.41 -18.70 15.89
CA LEU A 7 5.84 -18.14 14.68
C LEU A 7 6.64 -16.98 14.11
N ILE A 8 7.60 -16.41 14.85
CA ILE A 8 8.47 -15.35 14.34
C ILE A 8 9.25 -15.87 13.12
N ASP A 9 9.47 -14.99 12.14
CA ASP A 9 10.07 -15.27 10.83
C ASP A 9 9.27 -16.22 9.93
N LYS A 10 8.13 -16.76 10.40
CA LYS A 10 7.23 -17.50 9.53
C LYS A 10 6.49 -16.54 8.59
N VAL A 11 6.04 -17.10 7.48
CA VAL A 11 5.41 -16.37 6.39
C VAL A 11 3.92 -16.67 6.38
N VAL A 12 3.10 -15.65 6.12
CA VAL A 12 1.64 -15.78 5.98
C VAL A 12 1.16 -15.13 4.70
N PHE A 13 0.05 -15.62 4.16
CA PHE A 13 -0.66 -14.96 3.08
C PHE A 13 -1.89 -14.26 3.65
N TYR A 14 -1.91 -12.93 3.62
CA TYR A 14 -2.98 -12.13 4.21
C TYR A 14 -3.38 -10.99 3.27
N LYS A 15 -4.69 -10.77 3.10
CA LYS A 15 -5.26 -9.76 2.18
C LYS A 15 -4.64 -9.77 0.77
N GLY A 16 -4.22 -10.93 0.26
CA GLY A 16 -3.64 -11.05 -1.08
C GLY A 16 -2.14 -10.75 -1.19
N ARG A 17 -1.45 -10.54 -0.06
CA ARG A 17 0.00 -10.30 0.00
C ARG A 17 0.70 -11.30 0.91
N VAL A 18 2.00 -11.45 0.69
CA VAL A 18 2.90 -12.20 1.55
C VAL A 18 3.41 -11.30 2.67
N TRP A 19 3.40 -11.81 3.90
CA TRP A 19 3.88 -11.09 5.09
C TRP A 19 4.79 -11.99 5.92
N THR A 20 5.78 -11.40 6.57
CA THR A 20 6.64 -12.10 7.52
C THR A 20 6.34 -11.64 8.93
N ILE A 21 6.14 -12.60 9.84
CA ILE A 21 5.85 -12.35 11.25
C ILE A 21 7.12 -11.85 11.94
N TYR A 22 7.02 -10.74 12.66
CA TYR A 22 8.12 -10.21 13.48
C TYR A 22 7.81 -10.13 14.97
N SER A 23 6.53 -10.16 15.35
CA SER A 23 6.11 -10.18 16.76
C SER A 23 4.80 -10.94 16.94
N THR A 24 4.57 -11.40 18.17
CA THR A 24 3.42 -12.22 18.55
C THR A 24 2.73 -11.62 19.78
N SER A 25 1.44 -11.81 19.86
CA SER A 25 0.56 -11.44 20.98
C SER A 25 -0.38 -12.61 21.26
N GLY A 26 -0.97 -12.68 22.45
CA GLY A 26 -1.94 -13.74 22.77
C GLY A 26 -3.10 -13.85 21.75
N ASP A 27 -3.46 -12.72 21.16
CA ASP A 27 -4.60 -12.58 20.25
C ASP A 27 -4.23 -12.56 18.76
N GLY A 28 -2.94 -12.62 18.40
CA GLY A 28 -2.54 -12.52 17.00
C GLY A 28 -1.06 -12.20 16.78
N ILE A 29 -0.73 -11.81 15.57
CA ILE A 29 0.65 -11.57 15.13
C ILE A 29 0.79 -10.17 14.54
N PHE A 30 1.98 -9.61 14.67
CA PHE A 30 2.39 -8.45 13.89
C PHE A 30 3.32 -8.93 12.77
N ALA A 31 3.02 -8.51 11.55
CA ALA A 31 3.75 -8.91 10.37
C ALA A 31 4.06 -7.71 9.48
N TYR A 32 5.22 -7.71 8.83
CA TYR A 32 5.58 -6.72 7.82
C TYR A 32 5.34 -7.28 6.42
N GLN A 33 5.05 -6.39 5.47
CA GLN A 33 4.82 -6.76 4.08
C GLN A 33 6.11 -7.26 3.41
N GLY A 34 6.03 -8.43 2.78
CA GLY A 34 7.11 -9.08 2.05
C GLY A 34 7.85 -10.16 2.83
N LEU A 35 8.82 -10.78 2.16
CA LEU A 35 9.68 -11.82 2.72
C LEU A 35 10.86 -11.21 3.51
N LYS A 36 11.37 -11.94 4.51
CA LYS A 36 12.64 -11.62 5.16
C LYS A 36 13.78 -11.74 4.13
N PRO A 37 14.61 -10.69 3.96
CA PRO A 37 15.65 -10.71 2.94
C PRO A 37 16.77 -11.71 3.23
N PHE A 38 17.05 -12.03 4.50
CA PHE A 38 18.04 -13.04 4.90
C PHE A 38 17.87 -13.48 6.37
N SER A 39 18.33 -14.67 6.72
CA SER A 39 18.14 -15.31 8.04
C SER A 39 18.73 -14.54 9.22
N SER A 40 19.82 -13.78 9.01
CA SER A 40 20.49 -12.94 10.02
C SER A 40 19.84 -11.57 10.25
N PHE A 41 18.76 -11.22 9.52
CA PHE A 41 18.06 -9.96 9.72
C PHE A 41 17.43 -9.94 11.12
N ASN A 42 17.81 -8.95 11.94
CA ASN A 42 17.32 -8.74 13.29
C ASN A 42 16.89 -7.27 13.46
N TYR A 43 15.75 -7.03 14.09
CA TYR A 43 15.27 -5.69 14.44
C TYR A 43 16.04 -5.19 15.68
N ASN A 44 17.30 -4.78 15.51
CA ASN A 44 18.11 -4.12 16.55
C ASN A 44 18.21 -2.60 16.32
N GLU A 45 18.92 -1.84 17.16
CA GLU A 45 19.07 -0.39 16.95
C GLU A 45 19.73 -0.02 15.61
N ASP A 46 20.52 -0.91 15.01
CA ASP A 46 21.05 -0.77 13.64
C ASP A 46 19.99 -1.03 12.55
N SER A 47 18.89 -1.74 12.86
CA SER A 47 17.71 -1.77 11.98
C SER A 47 17.05 -0.40 11.85
N ARG A 48 17.39 0.60 12.68
CA ARG A 48 17.05 2.01 12.43
C ARG A 48 17.84 2.60 11.26
N ARG A 49 19.01 2.06 10.88
CA ARG A 49 19.67 2.39 9.60
C ARG A 49 18.98 1.73 8.41
N TYR A 50 18.34 0.58 8.65
CA TYR A 50 17.37 -0.05 7.75
C TYR A 50 15.93 0.49 7.94
N SER A 51 15.71 1.55 8.73
CA SER A 51 14.39 2.22 8.87
C SER A 51 13.92 2.84 7.56
N THR A 52 14.82 2.93 6.58
CA THR A 52 14.53 3.23 5.18
C THR A 52 13.74 2.12 4.48
N PHE A 53 13.74 0.89 5.00
CA PHE A 53 12.70 -0.10 4.70
C PHE A 53 11.44 0.25 5.51
N ARG A 54 10.77 1.32 5.11
CA ARG A 54 9.39 1.61 5.50
C ARG A 54 8.49 0.50 4.94
N LYS A 55 8.34 -0.58 5.70
CA LYS A 55 7.47 -1.71 5.36
C LYS A 55 6.14 -1.50 6.06
N ASN A 56 5.05 -1.66 5.32
CA ASN A 56 3.72 -1.69 5.89
C ASN A 56 3.65 -2.80 6.95
N ILE A 57 3.16 -2.46 8.14
CA ILE A 57 2.96 -3.38 9.27
C ILE A 57 1.46 -3.61 9.44
N VAL A 58 1.09 -4.85 9.71
CA VAL A 58 -0.30 -5.23 9.98
C VAL A 58 -0.38 -6.13 11.21
N PHE A 59 -1.48 -5.99 11.95
CA PHE A 59 -1.89 -6.95 12.97
C PHE A 59 -2.88 -7.95 12.36
N ILE A 60 -2.61 -9.25 12.49
CA ILE A 60 -3.46 -10.32 11.98
C ILE A 60 -3.97 -11.12 13.19
N LYS A 61 -5.29 -11.22 13.33
CA LYS A 61 -5.89 -11.94 14.45
C LYS A 61 -5.62 -13.44 14.33
N LYS A 62 -5.54 -14.11 15.48
CA LYS A 62 -5.23 -15.53 15.62
C LYS A 62 -6.03 -16.47 14.70
N ASP A 63 -7.30 -16.15 14.46
CA ASP A 63 -8.22 -16.92 13.61
C ASP A 63 -8.02 -16.68 12.10
N GLU A 64 -7.33 -15.61 11.72
CA GLU A 64 -6.99 -15.27 10.33
C GLU A 64 -5.61 -15.80 9.91
N ILE A 65 -4.82 -16.36 10.83
CA ILE A 65 -3.44 -16.77 10.56
C ILE A 65 -3.39 -18.12 9.85
N THR A 66 -2.81 -18.13 8.65
CA THR A 66 -2.40 -19.34 7.95
C THR A 66 -0.91 -19.26 7.61
N ILE A 67 -0.11 -20.10 8.27
CA ILE A 67 1.34 -20.17 8.04
C ILE A 67 1.61 -20.90 6.71
N LEU A 68 2.47 -20.30 5.88
CA LEU A 68 2.93 -20.89 4.63
C LEU A 68 4.26 -21.62 4.83
N THR A 69 4.48 -22.64 4.00
CA THR A 69 5.76 -23.36 3.92
C THR A 69 6.29 -23.34 2.47
N GLY A 70 7.54 -23.77 2.27
CA GLY A 70 8.30 -23.75 0.99
C GLY A 70 7.51 -23.43 -0.28
N ASP A 71 6.80 -24.43 -0.83
CA ASP A 71 6.08 -24.31 -2.11
C ASP A 71 4.85 -23.38 -2.04
N ASP A 72 4.20 -23.30 -0.89
CA ASP A 72 3.07 -22.38 -0.66
C ASP A 72 3.53 -20.92 -0.71
N ILE A 73 4.72 -20.63 -0.18
CA ILE A 73 5.32 -19.30 -0.23
C ILE A 73 5.55 -18.90 -1.69
N GLN A 74 6.16 -19.78 -2.49
CA GLN A 74 6.41 -19.49 -3.90
C GLN A 74 5.10 -19.28 -4.68
N THR A 75 4.08 -20.09 -4.37
CA THR A 75 2.75 -19.97 -4.97
C THR A 75 2.08 -18.64 -4.59
N ALA A 76 2.19 -18.23 -3.33
CA ALA A 76 1.67 -16.96 -2.84
C ALA A 76 2.37 -15.75 -3.49
N VAL A 77 3.71 -15.78 -3.59
CA VAL A 77 4.49 -14.74 -4.28
C VAL A 77 4.10 -14.64 -5.76
N LYS A 78 3.93 -15.76 -6.45
CA LYS A 78 3.44 -15.77 -7.84
C LYS A 78 2.05 -15.15 -7.96
N LYS A 79 1.13 -15.45 -7.04
CA LYS A 79 -0.21 -14.86 -6.98
C LYS A 79 -0.15 -13.35 -6.74
N GLU A 80 0.66 -12.89 -5.78
CA GLU A 80 0.86 -11.48 -5.49
C GLU A 80 1.39 -10.74 -6.73
N ASN A 81 2.46 -11.23 -7.34
CA ASN A 81 3.06 -10.64 -8.54
C ASN A 81 2.07 -10.61 -9.73
N ALA A 82 1.26 -11.66 -9.89
CA ALA A 82 0.21 -11.67 -10.91
C ALA A 82 -0.86 -10.60 -10.63
N GLN A 83 -1.20 -10.33 -9.37
CA GLN A 83 -2.13 -9.25 -9.01
C GLN A 83 -1.52 -7.87 -9.25
N LEU A 84 -0.26 -7.64 -8.88
CA LEU A 84 0.43 -6.37 -9.11
C LEU A 84 0.46 -5.98 -10.59
N LYS A 85 0.59 -6.97 -11.49
CA LYS A 85 0.59 -6.73 -12.94
C LYS A 85 -0.76 -6.37 -13.52
N LYS A 86 -1.88 -6.63 -12.83
CA LYS A 86 -3.22 -6.34 -13.36
C LYS A 86 -3.45 -4.84 -13.50
N GLU A 87 -4.18 -4.46 -14.52
CA GLU A 87 -4.66 -3.09 -14.68
C GLU A 87 -5.74 -2.76 -13.67
N LEU A 88 -5.95 -1.46 -13.43
CA LEU A 88 -7.07 -0.98 -12.65
C LEU A 88 -8.34 -1.18 -13.47
N THR A 89 -9.19 -2.11 -13.03
CA THR A 89 -10.48 -2.36 -13.66
C THR A 89 -11.58 -1.56 -12.96
N ARG A 90 -12.68 -1.29 -13.68
CA ARG A 90 -13.86 -0.63 -13.09
C ARG A 90 -14.35 -1.32 -11.82
N LYS A 91 -14.39 -2.66 -11.81
CA LYS A 91 -14.77 -3.44 -10.64
C LYS A 91 -13.86 -3.14 -9.43
N LYS A 92 -12.55 -3.13 -9.64
CA LYS A 92 -11.58 -2.89 -8.57
C LYS A 92 -11.59 -1.43 -8.11
N ALA A 93 -11.83 -0.48 -9.01
CA ALA A 93 -12.05 0.92 -8.66
C ALA A 93 -13.32 1.11 -7.81
N ILE A 94 -14.43 0.42 -8.16
CA ILE A 94 -15.64 0.40 -7.33
C ILE A 94 -15.34 -0.18 -5.95
N ASP A 95 -14.67 -1.32 -5.88
CA ASP A 95 -14.32 -1.95 -4.61
C ASP A 95 -13.43 -1.02 -3.74
N PHE A 96 -12.50 -0.29 -4.36
CA PHE A 96 -11.68 0.72 -3.68
C PHE A 96 -12.52 1.88 -3.13
N TYR A 97 -13.39 2.49 -3.93
CA TYR A 97 -14.21 3.61 -3.46
C TYR A 97 -15.22 3.19 -2.40
N VAL A 98 -15.73 1.95 -2.44
CA VAL A 98 -16.56 1.39 -1.37
C VAL A 98 -15.75 1.26 -0.08
N TYR A 99 -14.53 0.72 -0.15
CA TYR A 99 -13.61 0.64 0.98
C TYR A 99 -13.32 2.03 1.57
N LEU A 100 -13.01 3.00 0.72
CA LEU A 100 -12.62 4.35 1.14
C LEU A 100 -13.77 5.15 1.76
N THR A 101 -14.98 5.04 1.20
CA THR A 101 -16.08 5.96 1.53
C THR A 101 -17.23 5.33 2.31
N GLY A 102 -17.26 4.00 2.44
CA GLY A 102 -18.35 3.27 3.10
C GLY A 102 -19.67 3.24 2.32
N HIS A 103 -19.74 3.86 1.13
CA HIS A 103 -20.94 3.81 0.28
C HIS A 103 -21.20 2.38 -0.24
N THR A 104 -22.44 2.12 -0.65
CA THR A 104 -22.79 0.84 -1.27
C THR A 104 -22.18 0.71 -2.67
N LYS A 105 -21.91 -0.53 -3.10
CA LYS A 105 -21.45 -0.81 -4.49
C LYS A 105 -22.37 -0.23 -5.55
N ALA A 106 -23.68 -0.25 -5.33
CA ALA A 106 -24.67 0.31 -6.24
C ALA A 106 -24.51 1.83 -6.37
N PHE A 107 -24.33 2.52 -5.22
CA PHE A 107 -24.11 3.96 -5.20
C PHE A 107 -22.80 4.33 -5.92
N VAL A 108 -21.70 3.65 -5.60
CA VAL A 108 -20.40 3.91 -6.23
C VAL A 108 -20.45 3.62 -7.73
N SER A 109 -21.03 2.48 -8.13
CA SER A 109 -21.17 2.11 -9.54
C SER A 109 -21.99 3.12 -10.35
N LYS A 110 -22.93 3.84 -9.71
CA LYS A 110 -23.73 4.88 -10.37
C LYS A 110 -22.94 6.17 -10.61
N HIS A 111 -21.98 6.49 -9.73
CA HIS A 111 -21.27 7.77 -9.74
C HIS A 111 -19.80 7.65 -10.19
N ILE A 112 -19.37 6.47 -10.62
CA ILE A 112 -18.03 6.23 -11.16
C ILE A 112 -18.06 6.30 -12.69
N GLN A 113 -17.12 7.04 -13.27
CA GLN A 113 -16.93 7.21 -14.70
C GLN A 113 -15.51 6.80 -15.08
N GLU A 114 -15.36 6.15 -16.23
CA GLU A 114 -14.05 5.82 -16.77
C GLU A 114 -13.41 7.08 -17.39
N ARG A 115 -12.13 7.28 -17.11
CA ARG A 115 -11.29 8.36 -17.63
C ARG A 115 -10.06 7.72 -18.27
N HIS A 116 -9.32 8.52 -19.05
CA HIS A 116 -8.21 8.05 -19.90
C HIS A 116 -7.35 6.92 -19.30
N ASN A 117 -6.82 7.13 -18.09
CA ASN A 117 -5.96 6.17 -17.39
C ASN A 117 -6.53 5.71 -16.04
N GLY A 118 -7.84 5.87 -15.80
CA GLY A 118 -8.39 5.69 -14.46
C GLY A 118 -9.91 5.84 -14.35
N PHE A 119 -10.35 6.17 -13.14
CA PHE A 119 -11.76 6.27 -12.79
C PHE A 119 -12.02 7.51 -11.94
N GLU A 120 -12.93 8.34 -12.41
CA GLU A 120 -13.45 9.47 -11.65
C GLU A 120 -14.65 9.02 -10.82
N PHE A 121 -14.69 9.36 -9.53
CA PHE A 121 -15.85 9.20 -8.67
C PHE A 121 -16.37 10.57 -8.24
N SER A 122 -17.63 10.85 -8.58
CA SER A 122 -18.23 12.17 -8.42
C SER A 122 -19.56 12.07 -7.64
N PRO A 123 -19.54 11.85 -6.31
CA PRO A 123 -20.74 11.73 -5.46
C PRO A 123 -21.34 13.11 -5.13
N GLY A 124 -21.55 13.96 -6.15
CA GLY A 124 -22.01 15.33 -6.00
C GLY A 124 -21.00 16.34 -6.55
N VAL A 125 -20.64 17.33 -5.74
CA VAL A 125 -19.77 18.46 -6.15
C VAL A 125 -18.28 18.10 -6.11
N ILE A 126 -17.89 17.23 -5.18
CA ILE A 126 -16.50 16.78 -5.03
C ILE A 126 -16.24 15.66 -6.04
N ARG A 127 -15.05 15.71 -6.66
CA ARG A 127 -14.59 14.72 -7.64
C ARG A 127 -13.25 14.16 -7.19
N TYR A 128 -13.14 12.84 -7.34
CA TYR A 128 -11.93 12.10 -7.04
C TYR A 128 -11.49 11.34 -8.29
N ASP A 129 -10.23 11.49 -8.69
CA ASP A 129 -9.65 10.75 -9.79
C ASP A 129 -8.76 9.64 -9.23
N LEU A 130 -8.98 8.41 -9.69
CA LEU A 130 -8.22 7.24 -9.26
C LEU A 130 -7.52 6.62 -10.46
N TRP A 131 -6.20 6.46 -10.38
CA TRP A 131 -5.45 5.68 -11.36
C TRP A 131 -4.43 4.80 -10.68
N LYS A 132 -3.90 3.85 -11.44
CA LYS A 132 -2.83 2.97 -11.00
C LYS A 132 -1.52 3.41 -11.61
N THR A 133 -0.47 3.41 -10.79
CA THR A 133 0.91 3.62 -11.23
C THR A 133 1.76 2.45 -10.77
N SER A 134 2.83 2.17 -11.52
CA SER A 134 3.83 1.17 -11.17
C SER A 134 5.21 1.82 -11.14
N ARG A 135 6.02 1.44 -10.16
CA ARG A 135 7.40 1.91 -10.00
C ARG A 135 8.25 0.76 -9.48
N GLY A 136 9.18 0.27 -10.30
CA GLY A 136 9.94 -0.94 -10.00
C GLY A 136 8.99 -2.14 -9.77
N GLU A 137 9.15 -2.82 -8.64
CA GLU A 137 8.32 -3.98 -8.26
C GLU A 137 7.00 -3.59 -7.57
N ARG A 138 6.73 -2.29 -7.38
CA ARG A 138 5.52 -1.79 -6.71
C ARG A 138 4.46 -1.38 -7.71
N SER A 139 3.21 -1.61 -7.33
CA SER A 139 2.03 -1.04 -7.96
C SER A 139 1.11 -0.47 -6.90
N PHE A 140 0.71 0.77 -7.09
CA PHE A 140 -0.10 1.53 -6.13
C PHE A 140 -1.18 2.32 -6.86
N LEU A 141 -2.20 2.69 -6.11
CA LEU A 141 -3.28 3.57 -6.51
C LEU A 141 -2.92 4.99 -6.10
N ILE A 142 -3.14 5.94 -7.01
CA ILE A 142 -3.10 7.36 -6.72
C ILE A 142 -4.55 7.84 -6.75
N LEU A 143 -5.00 8.37 -5.61
CA LEU A 143 -6.25 9.09 -5.49
C LEU A 143 -5.95 10.59 -5.49
N SER A 144 -6.42 11.29 -6.51
CA SER A 144 -6.31 12.73 -6.62
C SER A 144 -7.64 13.39 -6.31
N HIS A 145 -7.58 14.51 -5.60
CA HIS A 145 -8.72 15.40 -5.44
C HIS A 145 -8.28 16.83 -5.74
N ASN A 146 -9.11 17.54 -6.50
CA ASN A 146 -8.86 18.93 -6.88
C ASN A 146 -9.75 19.83 -6.05
N ILE A 147 -9.15 20.64 -5.18
CA ILE A 147 -9.85 21.67 -4.41
C ILE A 147 -9.19 23.01 -4.74
N GLU A 148 -9.98 23.94 -5.28
CA GLU A 148 -9.56 25.34 -5.48
C GLU A 148 -8.28 25.52 -6.32
N GLY A 149 -8.10 24.68 -7.34
CA GLY A 149 -6.92 24.72 -8.22
C GLY A 149 -5.69 24.01 -7.68
N ASN A 150 -5.74 23.45 -6.47
CA ASN A 150 -4.71 22.60 -5.91
C ASN A 150 -5.11 21.13 -6.03
N SER A 151 -4.22 20.34 -6.65
CA SER A 151 -4.33 18.89 -6.71
C SER A 151 -3.61 18.28 -5.52
N GLN A 152 -4.31 17.50 -4.70
CA GLN A 152 -3.70 16.72 -3.64
C GLN A 152 -3.83 15.23 -3.92
N HIS A 153 -2.76 14.50 -3.64
CA HIS A 153 -2.67 13.07 -3.89
C HIS A 153 -2.58 12.27 -2.58
N ALA A 154 -3.30 11.16 -2.54
CA ALA A 154 -3.15 10.12 -1.54
C ALA A 154 -2.80 8.80 -2.25
N TYR A 155 -1.93 8.01 -1.61
CA TYR A 155 -1.37 6.81 -2.19
C TYR A 155 -1.85 5.58 -1.42
N PHE A 156 -2.23 4.54 -2.15
CA PHE A 156 -2.75 3.32 -1.57
C PHE A 156 -2.17 2.08 -2.23
N ASP A 157 -2.02 1.03 -1.44
CA ASP A 157 -1.62 -0.27 -1.91
C ASP A 157 -2.64 -0.83 -2.92
N PHE A 158 -2.19 -1.23 -4.12
CA PHE A 158 -3.10 -1.71 -5.16
C PHE A 158 -3.85 -3.01 -4.78
N ILE A 159 -3.29 -3.84 -3.91
CA ILE A 159 -3.87 -5.12 -3.53
C ILE A 159 -4.76 -4.95 -2.30
N THR A 160 -4.26 -4.29 -1.26
CA THR A 160 -4.89 -4.23 0.06
C THR A 160 -5.73 -2.98 0.29
N PHE A 161 -5.54 -1.93 -0.52
CA PHE A 161 -6.13 -0.58 -0.37
C PHE A 161 -5.71 0.18 0.90
N GLU A 162 -4.81 -0.39 1.71
CA GLU A 162 -4.21 0.33 2.84
C GLU A 162 -3.36 1.50 2.32
N THR A 163 -3.08 2.50 3.17
CA THR A 163 -2.25 3.65 2.78
C THR A 163 -0.85 3.20 2.37
N ASP A 164 -0.29 3.84 1.34
CA ASP A 164 1.09 3.66 0.93
C ASP A 164 1.92 4.84 1.43
N ASP A 165 2.36 4.73 2.68
CA ASP A 165 3.12 5.77 3.37
C ASP A 165 4.46 6.05 2.66
N VAL A 166 5.03 5.03 1.99
CA VAL A 166 6.29 5.16 1.26
C VAL A 166 6.17 6.13 0.10
N GLU A 167 5.13 5.98 -0.73
CA GLU A 167 4.92 6.88 -1.85
C GLU A 167 4.41 8.26 -1.38
N THR A 168 3.64 8.29 -0.29
CA THR A 168 3.21 9.55 0.34
C THR A 168 4.42 10.39 0.78
N ASP A 169 5.33 9.80 1.55
CA ASP A 169 6.51 10.50 2.03
C ASP A 169 7.45 10.89 0.89
N ARG A 170 7.59 10.02 -0.12
CA ARG A 170 8.41 10.32 -1.28
C ARG A 170 7.87 11.52 -2.08
N SER A 171 6.56 11.57 -2.29
CA SER A 171 5.92 12.73 -2.91
C SER A 171 6.19 14.01 -2.13
N TRP A 172 6.14 13.94 -0.79
CA TRP A 172 6.49 15.08 0.06
C TRP A 172 7.96 15.50 -0.05
N GLU A 173 8.91 14.56 -0.15
CA GLU A 173 10.31 14.90 -0.38
C GLU A 173 10.55 15.53 -1.76
N GLU A 174 9.85 15.06 -2.80
CA GLU A 174 9.88 15.66 -4.14
C GLU A 174 9.37 17.12 -4.10
N VAL A 175 8.26 17.39 -3.40
CA VAL A 175 7.72 18.75 -3.18
C VAL A 175 8.68 19.63 -2.39
N LYS A 176 9.30 19.10 -1.32
CA LYS A 176 10.29 19.86 -0.53
C LYS A 176 11.49 20.25 -1.38
N GLN A 177 11.97 19.35 -2.22
CA GLN A 177 13.10 19.62 -3.11
C GLN A 177 12.75 20.72 -4.12
N GLU A 178 11.56 20.67 -4.71
CA GLU A 178 11.06 21.72 -5.61
C GLU A 178 10.99 23.08 -4.92
N ILE A 179 10.49 23.15 -3.68
CA ILE A 179 10.46 24.39 -2.89
C ILE A 179 11.87 24.93 -2.66
N ILE A 180 12.83 24.06 -2.32
CA ILE A 180 14.24 24.45 -2.10
C ILE A 180 14.85 24.98 -3.40
N ASP A 181 14.61 24.29 -4.52
CA ASP A 181 15.18 24.67 -5.81
C ASP A 181 14.61 26.02 -6.29
N ASN A 182 13.29 26.23 -6.17
CA ASN A 182 12.64 27.50 -6.46
C ASN A 182 13.17 28.64 -5.55
N PHE A 183 13.41 28.36 -4.27
CA PHE A 183 13.98 29.34 -3.35
C PHE A 183 15.43 29.70 -3.71
N LYS A 184 16.24 28.70 -4.11
CA LYS A 184 17.61 28.92 -4.58
C LYS A 184 17.63 29.77 -5.85
N GLU A 185 16.77 29.44 -6.81
CA GLU A 185 16.63 30.19 -8.06
C GLU A 185 16.23 31.65 -7.80
N TRP A 186 15.24 31.89 -6.93
CA TRP A 186 14.81 33.23 -6.56
C TRP A 186 15.91 34.06 -5.88
N ASN A 187 16.76 33.43 -5.08
CA ASN A 187 17.86 34.11 -4.38
C ASN A 187 19.20 34.10 -5.15
N GLY A 188 19.25 33.54 -6.37
CA GLY A 188 20.47 33.41 -7.16
C GLY A 188 21.56 32.55 -6.49
N ILE A 189 21.17 31.61 -5.63
CA ILE A 189 22.07 30.70 -4.94
C ILE A 189 22.25 29.47 -5.84
N GLN A 190 23.48 29.20 -6.28
CA GLN A 190 23.84 27.96 -6.99
C GLN A 190 23.92 26.78 -6.02
#